data_AF-A0A3M1FX28-F1
#
_entry.id   AF-A0A3M1FX28-F1
#
_cell.length_a   1.000
_cell.length_b   1.000
_cell.length_c   1.000
_cell.angle_alpha   90.00
_cell.angle_beta   90.00
_cell.angle_gamma   90.00
#
_symmetry.space_group_name_H-M   'P 1'
#
loop_
_entity.id
_entity.type
_entity.pdbx_description
1 polymer ?
#
loop_
_entity_poly.entity_id
_entity_poly.type
_entity_poly.pdbx_seq_one_letter_code
_entity_poly.pdbx_strand_id
1 'polypeptide(L)'
;MSVKNPLTVIVYAEFGLLPLGTAEGLQALGHQVYNCFDPSELSEILKKVDHFVLLTDLSKDTADNSVHLKSLLSFPEVQQHPLVVIGEEMEGYREVLSKKFNLVVTIELPCTVYDIQNAIEYAQKRFKIPKEKRKVEFKEEKKEEPTELAPFHLPPLLSQLILQAVSLSVPESLTLKKINRFFSLTLLETENLLPTSSTLKEK
;
A
#
# COMPACT_ATOMS: atom_id res chain seq x y z
N MET A 1 32.75 16.49 -0.40
CA MET A 1 32.89 15.02 -0.49
C MET A 1 31.98 14.56 -1.62
N SER A 2 32.52 13.91 -2.65
CA SER A 2 31.75 13.52 -3.84
C SER A 2 31.06 12.18 -3.58
N VAL A 3 29.72 12.13 -3.66
CA VAL A 3 28.94 10.90 -3.46
C VAL A 3 29.24 9.94 -4.62
N LYS A 4 29.65 8.71 -4.28
CA LYS A 4 30.21 7.74 -5.22
C LYS A 4 29.20 7.13 -6.21
N ASN A 5 27.90 7.37 -6.07
CA ASN A 5 26.87 6.99 -7.03
C ASN A 5 25.62 7.88 -6.83
N PRO A 6 25.20 8.68 -7.82
CA PRO A 6 23.93 9.39 -7.73
C PRO A 6 22.79 8.38 -7.63
N LEU A 7 21.89 8.60 -6.68
CA LEU A 7 20.72 7.74 -6.44
C LEU A 7 19.46 8.49 -6.79
N THR A 8 18.48 7.77 -7.32
CA THR A 8 17.14 8.32 -7.45
C THR A 8 16.39 8.11 -6.14
N VAL A 9 15.93 9.20 -5.55
CA VAL A 9 15.15 9.23 -4.32
C VAL A 9 13.78 9.77 -4.67
N ILE A 10 12.74 9.00 -4.35
CA ILE A 10 11.36 9.47 -4.44
C ILE A 10 10.93 9.87 -3.04
N VAL A 11 10.52 11.11 -2.88
CA VAL A 11 10.11 11.69 -1.61
C VAL A 11 8.59 11.81 -1.63
N TYR A 12 7.90 10.90 -0.93
CA TYR A 12 6.44 10.90 -0.84
C TYR A 12 6.00 11.42 0.53
N ALA A 13 5.43 12.62 0.56
CA ALA A 13 5.02 13.31 1.77
C ALA A 13 3.68 14.02 1.56
N GLU A 14 2.57 13.28 1.61
CA GLU A 14 1.21 13.82 1.42
C GLU A 14 0.79 14.76 2.56
N PHE A 15 1.14 14.38 3.79
CA PHE A 15 0.84 15.16 5.00
C PHE A 15 2.10 15.52 5.81
N GLY A 16 3.26 14.99 5.42
CA GLY A 16 4.50 15.08 6.18
C GLY A 16 5.14 16.45 6.18
N LEU A 17 5.89 16.73 7.26
CA LEU A 17 6.82 17.84 7.37
C LEU A 17 8.23 17.26 7.33
N LEU A 18 8.66 16.80 6.15
CA LEU A 18 10.06 16.50 5.96
C LEU A 18 10.89 17.71 6.38
N PRO A 19 12.07 17.51 7.02
CA PRO A 19 12.90 18.63 7.43
C PRO A 19 13.09 19.59 6.26
N LEU A 20 12.83 20.88 6.50
CA LEU A 20 12.94 21.91 5.47
C LEU A 20 14.33 21.84 4.84
N GLY A 21 14.41 21.78 3.51
CA GLY A 21 15.70 21.63 2.82
C GLY A 21 16.16 20.18 2.60
N THR A 22 15.35 19.16 2.94
CA THR A 22 15.75 17.75 2.73
C THR A 22 15.96 17.45 1.25
N ALA A 23 15.04 17.85 0.38
CA ALA A 23 15.16 17.62 -1.05
C ALA A 23 16.38 18.37 -1.62
N GLU A 24 16.54 19.65 -1.27
CA GLU A 24 17.66 20.49 -1.69
C GLU A 24 19.00 19.96 -1.17
N GLY A 25 19.03 19.47 0.07
CA GLY A 25 20.21 18.86 0.69
C GLY A 25 20.60 17.56 -0.01
N LEU A 26 19.63 16.68 -0.30
CA LEU A 26 19.88 15.45 -1.05
C LEU A 26 20.32 15.73 -2.49
N GLN A 27 19.74 16.75 -3.15
CA GLN A 27 20.19 17.21 -4.47
C GLN A 27 21.62 17.78 -4.43
N ALA A 28 21.96 18.58 -3.42
CA ALA A 28 23.30 19.13 -3.22
C ALA A 28 24.36 18.03 -2.97
N LEU A 29 23.93 16.90 -2.41
CA LEU A 29 24.76 15.70 -2.28
C LEU A 29 24.88 14.90 -3.59
N GLY A 30 24.15 15.29 -4.64
CA GLY A 30 24.23 14.70 -5.98
C GLY A 30 23.18 13.62 -6.25
N HIS A 31 22.16 13.48 -5.41
CA HIS A 31 21.04 12.59 -5.67
C HIS A 31 20.02 13.22 -6.64
N GLN A 32 19.36 12.38 -7.43
CA GLN A 32 18.20 12.79 -8.20
C GLN A 32 16.96 12.65 -7.32
N VAL A 33 16.30 13.77 -7.01
CA VAL A 33 15.18 13.78 -6.06
C VAL A 33 13.88 14.12 -6.79
N TYR A 34 12.86 13.31 -6.57
CA TYR A 34 11.50 13.52 -7.04
C TYR A 34 10.59 13.74 -5.83
N ASN A 35 10.00 14.91 -5.71
CA ASN A 35 9.01 15.20 -4.67
C ASN A 35 7.62 14.83 -5.19
N CYS A 36 6.83 14.17 -4.35
CA CYS A 36 5.44 13.85 -4.62
C CYS A 36 4.60 14.10 -3.35
N PHE A 37 3.53 14.87 -3.51
CA PHE A 37 2.64 15.30 -2.44
C PHE A 37 1.26 14.66 -2.55
N ASP A 38 1.00 13.91 -3.61
CA ASP A 38 -0.23 13.16 -3.77
C ASP A 38 0.01 11.83 -4.53
N PRO A 39 -0.96 10.89 -4.47
CA PRO A 39 -0.80 9.57 -5.05
C PRO A 39 -0.71 9.56 -6.59
N SER A 40 -1.28 10.58 -7.25
CA SER A 40 -1.28 10.69 -8.71
C SER A 40 0.12 11.03 -9.21
N GLU A 41 0.79 11.99 -8.55
CA GLU A 41 2.19 12.34 -8.83
C GLU A 41 3.12 11.13 -8.64
N LEU A 42 2.93 10.40 -7.54
CA LEU A 42 3.70 9.19 -7.28
C LEU A 42 3.55 8.18 -8.42
N SER A 43 2.31 7.92 -8.89
CA SER A 43 2.06 7.02 -10.02
C SER A 43 2.78 7.44 -11.31
N GLU A 44 2.83 8.74 -11.61
CA GLU A 44 3.53 9.23 -12.80
C GLU A 44 5.04 9.07 -12.73
N ILE A 45 5.62 9.23 -11.54
CA ILE A 45 7.07 9.08 -11.32
C ILE A 45 7.46 7.61 -11.38
N LEU A 46 6.66 6.73 -10.79
CA LEU A 46 6.87 5.27 -10.83
C LEU A 46 6.90 4.72 -12.27
N LYS A 47 6.21 5.35 -13.22
CA LYS A 47 6.26 4.98 -14.65
C LYS A 47 7.57 5.37 -15.35
N LYS A 48 8.35 6.29 -14.75
CA LYS A 48 9.56 6.88 -15.35
C LYS A 48 10.84 6.33 -14.71
N VAL A 49 10.75 5.72 -13.54
CA VAL A 49 11.90 5.35 -12.71
C VAL A 49 11.81 3.89 -12.28
N ASP A 50 12.76 3.08 -12.73
CA ASP A 50 12.81 1.65 -12.40
C ASP A 50 13.58 1.33 -11.11
N HIS A 51 14.47 2.22 -10.66
CA HIS A 51 15.33 1.99 -9.49
C HIS A 51 15.37 3.24 -8.62
N PHE A 52 14.77 3.15 -7.43
CA PHE A 52 14.74 4.26 -6.49
C PHE A 52 14.76 3.77 -5.04
N VAL A 53 15.04 4.71 -4.14
CA VAL A 53 14.75 4.59 -2.70
C VAL A 53 13.55 5.47 -2.41
N LEU A 54 12.53 4.92 -1.75
CA LEU A 54 11.37 5.68 -1.34
C LEU A 54 11.62 6.28 0.04
N LEU A 55 11.45 7.59 0.18
CA LEU A 55 11.52 8.32 1.43
C LEU A 55 10.10 8.81 1.77
N THR A 56 9.67 8.56 3.00
CA THR A 56 8.37 9.00 3.46
C THR A 56 8.39 9.46 4.91
N ASP A 57 7.43 10.31 5.26
CA ASP A 57 7.35 10.94 6.57
C ASP A 57 6.00 10.61 7.23
N LEU A 58 6.09 10.09 8.46
CA LEU A 58 5.01 9.70 9.36
C LEU A 58 5.11 10.46 10.70
N SER A 59 5.69 11.67 10.70
CA SER A 59 5.81 12.53 11.88
C SER A 59 4.51 13.21 12.33
N LYS A 60 3.40 12.97 11.64
CA LYS A 60 2.10 13.58 11.91
C LYS A 60 1.22 12.72 12.81
N ASP A 61 0.00 13.21 13.03
CA ASP A 61 -1.03 12.50 13.78
C ASP A 61 -1.27 11.09 13.22
N THR A 62 -1.56 10.14 14.11
CA THR A 62 -1.75 8.72 13.79
C THR A 62 -2.83 8.48 12.72
N ALA A 63 -3.88 9.33 12.70
CA ALA A 63 -4.95 9.25 11.73
C ALA A 63 -4.46 9.53 10.30
N ASP A 64 -3.70 10.61 10.11
CA ASP A 64 -3.15 11.01 8.82
C ASP A 64 -2.11 10.00 8.34
N ASN A 65 -1.25 9.51 9.25
CA ASN A 65 -0.29 8.45 8.95
C ASN A 65 -0.98 7.18 8.45
N SER A 66 -2.14 6.83 9.00
CA SER A 66 -2.88 5.64 8.56
C SER A 66 -3.45 5.79 7.15
N VAL A 67 -3.90 7.00 6.78
CA VAL A 67 -4.39 7.32 5.43
C VAL A 67 -3.23 7.33 4.44
N HIS A 68 -2.13 7.99 4.81
CA HIS A 68 -0.89 8.06 4.04
C HIS A 68 -0.32 6.68 3.74
N LEU A 69 -0.25 5.81 4.75
CA LEU A 69 0.22 4.43 4.57
C LEU A 69 -0.72 3.60 3.70
N LYS A 70 -2.04 3.76 3.83
CA LYS A 70 -3.00 3.08 2.95
C LYS A 70 -2.83 3.51 1.49
N SER A 71 -2.61 4.80 1.26
CA SER A 71 -2.30 5.32 -0.06
C SER A 71 -1.00 4.72 -0.59
N LEU A 72 0.06 4.73 0.20
CA LEU A 72 1.36 4.17 -0.19
C LEU A 72 1.29 2.67 -0.52
N LEU A 73 0.56 1.91 0.29
CA LEU A 73 0.36 0.46 0.10
C LEU A 73 -0.55 0.12 -1.09
N SER A 74 -1.27 1.10 -1.66
CA SER A 74 -2.07 0.90 -2.87
C SER A 74 -1.22 0.69 -4.12
N PHE A 75 0.08 1.03 -4.06
CA PHE A 75 1.04 0.82 -5.13
C PHE A 75 1.86 -0.46 -4.85
N PRO A 76 1.68 -1.55 -5.62
CA PRO A 76 2.49 -2.76 -5.44
C PRO A 76 3.95 -2.55 -5.85
N GLU A 77 4.22 -1.63 -6.77
CA GLU A 77 5.56 -1.35 -7.28
C GLU A 77 6.48 -0.83 -6.18
N VAL A 78 5.99 0.06 -5.30
CA VAL A 78 6.82 0.64 -4.23
C VAL A 78 7.26 -0.40 -3.21
N GLN A 79 6.48 -1.47 -3.01
CA GLN A 79 6.77 -2.53 -2.05
C GLN A 79 8.03 -3.33 -2.42
N GLN A 80 8.37 -3.33 -3.70
CA GLN A 80 9.56 -4.00 -4.22
C GLN A 80 10.84 -3.22 -3.96
N HIS A 81 10.74 -1.93 -3.65
CA HIS A 81 11.86 -1.02 -3.46
C HIS A 81 12.14 -0.77 -1.97
N PRO A 82 13.38 -0.35 -1.62
CA PRO A 82 13.70 0.01 -0.25
C PRO A 82 12.95 1.26 0.19
N LEU A 83 12.37 1.19 1.40
CA LEU A 83 11.63 2.26 2.05
C LEU A 83 12.43 2.82 3.22
N VAL A 84 12.58 4.14 3.25
CA VAL A 84 13.08 4.92 4.38
C VAL A 84 11.90 5.71 4.95
N VAL A 85 11.65 5.55 6.25
CA VAL A 85 10.53 6.19 6.94
C VAL A 85 11.07 7.06 8.06
N ILE A 86 10.59 8.30 8.14
CA ILE A 86 10.88 9.24 9.23
C ILE A 86 9.62 9.37 10.07
N GLY A 87 9.75 9.44 11.39
CA GLY A 87 8.59 9.71 12.26
C GLY A 87 8.92 9.69 13.74
N GLU A 88 7.89 9.95 14.55
CA GLU A 88 7.93 9.80 16.00
C GLU A 88 7.32 8.43 16.36
N GLU A 89 7.91 7.72 17.32
CA GLU A 89 7.41 6.42 17.83
C GLU A 89 7.21 5.34 16.74
N MET A 90 8.30 4.94 16.09
CA MET A 90 8.27 4.08 14.90
C MET A 90 8.05 2.58 15.15
N GLU A 91 8.03 2.11 16.41
CA GLU A 91 7.98 0.68 16.74
C GLU A 91 6.75 -0.03 16.14
N GLY A 92 5.55 0.56 16.29
CA GLY A 92 4.31 -0.01 15.76
C GLY A 92 4.26 -0.05 14.23
N TYR A 93 4.71 1.03 13.57
CA TYR A 93 4.74 1.11 12.12
C TYR A 93 5.78 0.17 11.51
N ARG A 94 6.91 -0.01 12.19
CA ARG A 94 8.01 -0.86 11.71
C ARG A 94 7.55 -2.29 11.50
N GLU A 95 6.76 -2.86 12.41
CA GLU A 95 6.29 -4.24 12.27
C GLU A 95 5.36 -4.41 11.06
N VAL A 96 4.43 -3.48 10.87
CA VAL A 96 3.47 -3.51 9.76
C VAL A 96 4.17 -3.33 8.42
N LEU A 97 5.08 -2.36 8.33
CA LEU A 97 5.80 -2.06 7.09
C LEU A 97 6.79 -3.16 6.73
N SER A 98 7.45 -3.77 7.72
CA SER A 98 8.38 -4.88 7.47
C SER A 98 7.69 -6.14 6.92
N LYS A 99 6.37 -6.27 7.09
CA LYS A 99 5.57 -7.35 6.48
C LYS A 99 5.19 -7.06 5.02
N LYS A 100 5.26 -5.81 4.57
CA LYS A 100 4.80 -5.36 3.25
C LYS A 100 5.93 -4.97 2.31
N PHE A 101 7.03 -4.45 2.83
CA PHE A 101 8.17 -3.99 2.05
C PHE A 101 9.36 -4.93 2.16
N ASN A 102 10.14 -5.04 1.09
CA ASN A 102 11.37 -5.84 1.07
C ASN A 102 12.43 -5.36 2.07
N LEU A 103 12.53 -4.05 2.25
CA LEU A 103 13.45 -3.43 3.19
C LEU A 103 12.85 -2.13 3.72
N VAL A 104 12.77 -2.03 5.05
CA VAL A 104 12.33 -0.82 5.74
C VAL A 104 13.46 -0.35 6.64
N VAL A 105 13.82 0.93 6.50
CA VAL A 105 14.73 1.64 7.38
C VAL A 105 13.92 2.75 8.06
N THR A 106 13.94 2.78 9.39
CA THR A 106 13.22 3.79 10.17
C THR A 106 14.22 4.78 10.77
N ILE A 107 13.88 6.06 10.73
CA ILE A 107 14.62 7.15 11.34
C ILE A 107 13.66 7.85 12.32
N GLU A 108 14.09 8.00 13.56
CA GLU A 108 13.31 8.71 14.57
C GLU A 108 13.65 10.21 14.53
N LEU A 109 12.65 11.05 14.78
CA LEU A 109 12.86 12.49 14.94
C LEU A 109 13.40 12.83 16.34
N PRO A 110 14.23 13.90 16.46
CA PRO A 110 14.70 14.78 15.40
C PRO A 110 15.84 14.16 14.57
N CYS A 111 15.84 14.38 13.26
CA CYS A 111 16.88 13.88 12.35
C CYS A 111 17.46 14.98 11.45
N THR A 112 18.71 14.81 11.01
CA THR A 112 19.38 15.71 10.06
C THR A 112 19.35 15.15 8.63
N VAL A 113 19.64 16.00 7.64
CA VAL A 113 19.80 15.56 6.23
C VAL A 113 20.89 14.48 6.11
N TYR A 114 21.94 14.53 6.94
CA TYR A 114 22.99 13.51 6.95
C TYR A 114 22.49 12.15 7.45
N ASP A 115 21.58 12.13 8.43
CA ASP A 115 20.97 10.89 8.91
C ASP A 115 20.11 10.25 7.83
N ILE A 116 19.34 11.08 7.12
CA ILE A 116 18.54 10.66 5.96
C ILE A 116 19.43 10.10 4.85
N GLN A 117 20.53 10.79 4.52
CA GLN A 117 21.51 10.30 3.55
C GLN A 117 22.09 8.94 3.96
N ASN A 118 22.54 8.82 5.22
CA ASN A 118 23.10 7.57 5.74
C ASN A 118 22.10 6.42 5.68
N ALA A 119 20.83 6.69 5.98
CA ALA A 119 19.75 5.71 5.88
C ALA A 119 19.48 5.30 4.44
N ILE A 120 19.44 6.24 3.49
CA ILE A 120 19.29 5.97 2.05
C ILE A 120 20.46 5.10 1.54
N GLU A 121 21.70 5.45 1.89
CA GLU A 121 22.88 4.67 1.51
C GLU A 121 22.86 3.27 2.13
N TYR A 122 22.45 3.16 3.40
CA TYR A 122 22.29 1.87 4.08
C TYR A 122 21.23 1.01 3.39
N ALA A 123 20.08 1.61 3.08
CA ALA A 123 18.98 0.95 2.40
C ALA A 123 19.44 0.41 1.04
N GLN A 124 20.14 1.23 0.26
CA GLN A 124 20.67 0.82 -1.03
C GLN A 124 21.70 -0.32 -0.92
N LYS A 125 22.65 -0.24 0.02
CA LYS A 125 23.69 -1.28 0.22
C LYS A 125 23.09 -2.63 0.63
N ARG A 126 22.00 -2.60 1.40
CA ARG A 126 21.30 -3.79 1.91
C ARG A 126 20.25 -4.32 0.95
N PHE A 127 19.73 -3.47 0.07
CA PHE A 127 18.79 -3.86 -0.96
C PHE A 127 19.49 -4.72 -2.02
N LYS A 128 19.50 -6.03 -1.77
CA LYS A 128 19.83 -7.03 -2.78
C LYS A 128 18.55 -7.28 -3.55
N ILE A 129 18.47 -6.77 -4.78
CA ILE A 129 17.40 -7.12 -5.72
C ILE A 129 17.28 -8.65 -5.69
N PRO A 130 16.16 -9.22 -5.23
CA PRO A 130 15.93 -10.64 -5.39
C PRO A 130 16.04 -10.91 -6.88
N LYS A 131 17.04 -11.69 -7.30
CA LYS A 131 17.13 -12.22 -8.67
C LYS A 131 16.03 -13.27 -8.83
N GLU A 132 14.77 -12.85 -8.78
CA GLU A 132 13.66 -13.74 -9.01
C GLU A 132 13.49 -13.90 -10.51
N LYS A 133 13.64 -15.16 -10.92
CA LYS A 133 13.76 -15.62 -12.30
C LYS A 133 12.51 -15.25 -13.06
N ARG A 134 12.56 -14.24 -13.93
CA ARG A 134 11.65 -14.15 -15.09
C ARG A 134 12.00 -15.28 -16.07
N LYS A 135 11.62 -16.50 -15.72
CA LYS A 135 11.22 -17.52 -16.68
C LYS A 135 9.72 -17.69 -16.48
N VAL A 136 8.95 -16.76 -17.02
CA VAL A 136 7.61 -17.11 -17.47
C VAL A 136 7.83 -17.86 -18.78
N GLU A 137 7.98 -19.18 -18.69
CA GLU A 137 7.69 -20.03 -19.84
C GLU A 137 6.21 -19.80 -20.15
N PHE A 138 5.95 -18.99 -21.17
CA PHE A 138 4.69 -19.04 -21.89
C PHE A 138 4.58 -20.46 -22.46
N LYS A 139 3.95 -21.36 -21.71
CA LYS A 139 3.30 -22.52 -22.33
C LYS A 139 2.10 -21.95 -23.07
N GLU A 140 2.18 -21.97 -24.40
CA GLU A 140 0.99 -21.90 -25.25
C GLU A 140 0.06 -23.05 -24.84
N GLU A 141 -0.90 -22.76 -23.96
CA GLU A 141 -2.06 -23.62 -23.81
C GLU A 141 -2.90 -23.49 -25.08
N LYS A 142 -2.98 -24.62 -25.78
CA LYS A 142 -3.83 -24.84 -26.94
C LYS A 142 -5.26 -24.38 -26.62
N LYS A 143 -5.85 -23.65 -27.57
CA LYS A 143 -7.29 -23.52 -27.75
C LYS A 143 -7.98 -24.88 -27.58
N GLU A 144 -8.82 -25.01 -26.57
CA GLU A 144 -9.94 -25.94 -26.58
C GLU A 144 -11.25 -25.15 -26.68
N GLU A 145 -12.16 -25.71 -27.47
CA GLU A 145 -13.41 -25.13 -27.95
C GLU A 145 -14.44 -24.82 -26.83
N PRO A 146 -15.39 -23.91 -27.09
CA PRO A 146 -16.41 -23.53 -26.13
C PRO A 146 -17.41 -24.68 -25.91
N THR A 147 -17.51 -25.17 -24.67
CA THR A 147 -18.58 -26.09 -24.28
C THR A 147 -19.84 -25.28 -23.96
N GLU A 148 -20.92 -25.64 -24.65
CA GLU A 148 -22.28 -25.14 -24.56
C GLU A 148 -22.80 -25.12 -23.11
N LEU A 149 -23.16 -23.94 -22.60
CA LEU A 149 -23.78 -23.78 -21.28
C LEU A 149 -25.25 -24.21 -21.34
N ALA A 150 -25.59 -25.26 -20.61
CA ALA A 150 -26.97 -25.68 -20.38
C ALA A 150 -27.78 -24.58 -19.65
N PRO A 151 -29.09 -24.42 -19.94
CA PRO A 151 -29.92 -23.39 -19.34
C PRO A 151 -30.19 -23.70 -17.85
N PHE A 152 -29.76 -22.78 -16.99
CA PHE A 152 -30.12 -22.78 -15.57
C PHE A 152 -31.62 -22.49 -15.39
N HIS A 153 -32.39 -23.50 -14.96
CA HIS A 153 -33.75 -23.32 -14.47
C HIS A 153 -33.73 -22.82 -13.02
N LEU A 154 -34.15 -21.56 -12.81
CA LEU A 154 -34.40 -20.99 -11.49
C LEU A 154 -35.78 -21.42 -10.94
N PRO A 155 -35.91 -21.73 -9.63
CA PRO A 155 -37.20 -22.08 -9.02
C PRO A 155 -38.19 -20.88 -8.98
N PRO A 156 -39.51 -21.09 -9.18
CA PRO A 156 -40.51 -20.02 -9.36
C PRO A 156 -40.78 -19.12 -8.15
N LEU A 157 -40.24 -19.45 -6.97
CA LEU A 157 -40.57 -18.74 -5.72
C LEU A 157 -39.64 -17.55 -5.42
N LEU A 158 -38.52 -17.41 -6.12
CA LEU A 158 -37.58 -16.29 -5.94
C LEU A 158 -37.87 -15.09 -6.87
N SER A 159 -38.58 -15.31 -7.99
CA SER A 159 -38.91 -14.24 -8.94
C SER A 159 -40.07 -13.34 -8.47
N GLN A 160 -40.92 -13.81 -7.55
CA GLN A 160 -42.03 -12.99 -7.03
C GLN A 160 -41.61 -11.98 -5.95
N LEU A 161 -40.51 -12.23 -5.23
CA LEU A 161 -39.99 -11.31 -4.20
C LEU A 161 -39.27 -10.09 -4.81
N ILE A 162 -38.67 -10.25 -5.99
CA ILE A 162 -37.91 -9.17 -6.65
C ILE A 162 -38.85 -8.16 -7.32
N LEU A 163 -40.03 -8.57 -7.78
CA LEU A 163 -40.97 -7.68 -8.45
C LEU A 163 -41.85 -6.84 -7.52
N GLN A 164 -41.99 -7.19 -6.24
CA GLN A 164 -42.75 -6.39 -5.27
C GLN A 164 -41.95 -5.25 -4.62
N ALA A 165 -40.61 -5.24 -4.73
CA ALA A 165 -39.78 -4.17 -4.19
C ALA A 165 -39.67 -2.93 -5.11
N VAL A 166 -40.17 -3.01 -6.35
CA VAL A 166 -39.98 -1.95 -7.37
C VAL A 166 -41.21 -1.04 -7.54
N SER A 167 -42.34 -1.32 -6.88
CA SER A 167 -43.61 -0.59 -7.12
C SER A 167 -44.22 0.15 -5.92
N LEU A 168 -43.42 0.64 -4.98
CA LEU A 168 -43.90 1.62 -4.00
C LEU A 168 -43.01 2.87 -3.97
N SER A 169 -43.45 3.85 -4.77
CA SER A 169 -43.53 5.30 -4.48
C SER A 169 -42.27 6.12 -4.07
N VAL A 170 -41.76 6.90 -5.05
CA VAL A 170 -41.48 8.38 -5.09
C VAL A 170 -40.55 9.01 -3.99
N PRO A 171 -39.77 10.12 -4.17
CA PRO A 171 -39.52 11.02 -5.34
C PRO A 171 -38.03 11.22 -5.73
N GLU A 172 -37.87 12.01 -6.79
CA GLU A 172 -36.64 12.62 -7.29
C GLU A 172 -35.78 13.34 -6.23
N SER A 173 -34.47 13.35 -6.50
CA SER A 173 -33.38 14.00 -5.78
C SER A 173 -32.85 13.23 -4.55
N LEU A 174 -31.83 12.39 -4.79
CA LEU A 174 -30.78 12.13 -3.80
C LEU A 174 -29.54 11.56 -4.50
N THR A 175 -28.44 12.29 -4.33
CA THR A 175 -27.11 12.04 -4.87
C THR A 175 -26.50 10.75 -4.33
N LEU A 176 -25.85 9.99 -5.22
CA LEU A 176 -25.18 8.69 -5.03
C LEU A 176 -24.02 8.63 -4.00
N LYS A 177 -23.90 9.59 -3.07
CA LYS A 177 -22.76 9.69 -2.13
C LYS A 177 -22.99 9.14 -0.71
N LYS A 178 -24.16 8.58 -0.37
CA LYS A 178 -24.45 8.18 1.02
C LYS A 178 -24.83 6.72 1.30
N ILE A 179 -24.93 5.85 0.29
CA ILE A 179 -25.25 4.43 0.53
C ILE A 179 -23.99 3.56 0.75
N ASN A 180 -22.80 4.05 0.39
CA ASN A 180 -21.58 3.25 0.47
C ASN A 180 -20.87 3.27 1.85
N ARG A 181 -21.49 3.85 2.89
CA ARG A 181 -20.86 4.02 4.22
C ARG A 181 -21.30 3.01 5.28
N PHE A 182 -22.20 2.07 4.94
CA PHE A 182 -22.77 1.12 5.90
C PHE A 182 -22.25 -0.32 5.77
N PHE A 183 -21.43 -0.63 4.76
CA PHE A 183 -20.97 -2.01 4.48
C PHE A 183 -19.48 -2.30 4.76
N SER A 184 -18.70 -1.33 5.23
CA SER A 184 -17.25 -1.52 5.39
C SER A 184 -16.76 -1.85 6.81
N LEU A 185 -17.67 -2.10 7.77
CA LEU A 185 -17.30 -2.40 9.17
C LEU A 185 -17.53 -3.85 9.61
N THR A 186 -17.96 -4.76 8.73
CA THR A 186 -18.31 -6.14 9.11
C THR A 186 -17.49 -7.24 8.45
N LEU A 187 -16.38 -6.91 7.78
CA LEU A 187 -15.60 -7.88 6.98
C LEU A 187 -14.16 -8.14 7.47
N LEU A 188 -13.83 -7.74 8.70
CA LEU A 188 -12.50 -7.96 9.30
C LEU A 188 -12.47 -8.89 10.53
N GLU A 189 -13.61 -9.45 10.96
CA GLU A 189 -13.66 -10.20 12.23
C GLU A 189 -14.23 -11.63 12.18
N THR A 190 -14.47 -12.23 11.02
CA THR A 190 -15.05 -13.60 10.98
C THR A 190 -14.30 -14.56 10.07
N GLU A 191 -13.00 -14.74 10.33
CA GLU A 191 -12.30 -15.99 10.02
C GLU A 191 -11.50 -16.42 11.25
N ASN A 192 -12.20 -16.92 12.27
CA ASN A 192 -11.63 -17.83 13.26
C ASN A 192 -12.74 -18.77 13.74
N LEU A 193 -12.87 -19.88 13.02
CA LEU A 193 -13.65 -21.04 13.42
C LEU A 193 -12.92 -21.76 14.57
N LEU A 194 -13.63 -21.91 15.69
CA LEU A 194 -13.40 -22.94 16.71
C LEU A 194 -13.43 -24.36 16.07
N PRO A 195 -12.80 -25.36 16.71
CA PRO A 195 -13.59 -26.22 17.61
C PRO A 195 -12.90 -26.62 18.93
N THR A 196 -13.72 -26.63 20.00
CA THR A 196 -13.92 -27.67 21.05
C THR A 196 -12.74 -28.60 21.40
N SER A 197 -12.41 -28.94 22.66
CA SER A 197 -13.25 -29.27 23.82
C SER A 197 -12.37 -29.60 25.06
N SER A 198 -12.90 -29.24 26.24
CA SER A 198 -12.87 -29.93 27.54
C SER A 198 -11.65 -30.75 28.00
N THR A 199 -11.13 -30.44 29.19
CA THR A 199 -11.55 -31.17 30.41
C THR A 199 -11.10 -30.44 31.69
N LEU A 200 -12.10 -30.09 32.49
CA LEU A 200 -12.03 -29.82 33.93
C LEU A 200 -11.71 -31.11 34.68
N LYS A 201 -10.80 -31.04 35.65
CA LYS A 201 -10.92 -31.77 36.93
C LYS A 201 -10.34 -30.90 38.05
N GLU A 202 -11.22 -30.28 38.81
CA GLU A 202 -10.95 -29.87 40.19
C GLU A 202 -11.09 -31.09 41.11
N LYS A 203 -10.25 -31.10 42.16
CA LYS A 203 -10.36 -31.83 43.44
C LYS A 203 -10.41 -33.36 43.45
#